data_AF-A0A952HL24-F1
#
_entry.id   AF-A0A952HL24-F1
#
_cell.length_a   1.000
_cell.length_b   1.000
_cell.length_c   1.000
_cell.angle_alpha   90.00
_cell.angle_beta   90.00
_cell.angle_gamma   90.00
#
_symmetry.space_group_name_H-M   'P 1'
#
loop_
_entity.id
_entity.type
_entity.pdbx_description
1 polymer ?
#
loop_
_entity_poly.entity_id
_entity_poly.type
_entity_poly.pdbx_seq_one_letter_code
_entity_poly.pdbx_strand_id
1 'polypeptide(L)'
;KRPERINLDDVIKFVVFKKPFYEILNSEILKIVRQAYDKVINENFRVIPKTRKELWIEGIETEDDEIKEKYLWNYKYVGNKWGGKYLRAPEIFFKILEKGKDKFVRLGDIVEVKRGFTTGANEFFYLEPTGKPAPKGLLHVKNSAGWEGYIEEEFLKPVIKSPKELKTIIVREENLKYRVFMCHKSKNELKGAYALDYIEWGERQGYHKRPTCASRQRWWDLGEWKVSKNILPMFERERSYCFYNYCNAYIDATLYWCYSEKWDITLNVLLNSILVKLWKELLCRPPEGGGGGPIQMKVYHYSEMPIPIEFLNIEITPELLKVYEHFINREILSIFEELGFPKCNKKKCNHPEHPYEYVNPEEVSFDRIMPDRRELDKIVFEVLGLTEEEQLEVYRAVLELVKNRLLKAKSK
;
A
#
# COMPACT_ATOMS: atom_id res chain seq x y z
N LYS A 1 -31.33 29.86 14.73
CA LYS A 1 -31.16 30.62 13.46
C LYS A 1 -30.59 29.67 12.43
N ARG A 2 -31.22 29.50 11.24
CA ARG A 2 -30.52 28.89 10.09
C ARG A 2 -29.25 29.72 9.84
N PRO A 3 -28.10 29.13 9.50
CA PRO A 3 -26.90 29.91 9.21
C PRO A 3 -27.22 30.96 8.14
N GLU A 4 -26.61 32.13 8.25
CA GLU A 4 -26.53 33.11 7.15
C GLU A 4 -26.07 32.39 5.87
N ARG A 5 -26.45 32.91 4.69
CA ARG A 5 -26.13 32.32 3.38
C ARG A 5 -24.66 31.87 3.37
N ILE A 6 -24.46 30.55 3.31
CA ILE A 6 -23.13 29.94 3.17
C ILE A 6 -22.52 30.43 1.85
N ASN A 7 -21.31 30.98 1.90
CA ASN A 7 -20.59 31.48 0.73
C ASN A 7 -19.48 30.49 0.30
N LEU A 8 -19.22 30.39 -1.00
CA LEU A 8 -18.11 29.61 -1.54
C LEU A 8 -16.75 30.18 -1.12
N ASP A 9 -16.68 31.48 -0.87
CA ASP A 9 -15.46 32.15 -0.39
C ASP A 9 -15.27 32.05 1.14
N ASP A 10 -16.19 31.39 1.86
CA ASP A 10 -16.05 31.16 3.29
C ASP A 10 -14.78 30.36 3.57
N VAL A 11 -13.92 30.90 4.45
CA VAL A 11 -12.65 30.29 4.81
C VAL A 11 -12.84 29.27 5.92
N ILE A 12 -12.52 28.02 5.60
CA ILE A 12 -12.45 26.88 6.52
C ILE A 12 -11.00 26.69 6.94
N LYS A 13 -10.76 26.45 8.23
CA LYS A 13 -9.41 26.36 8.81
C LYS A 13 -9.15 24.99 9.38
N PHE A 14 -8.14 24.31 8.84
CA PHE A 14 -7.62 23.07 9.40
C PHE A 14 -6.54 23.40 10.41
N VAL A 15 -6.79 23.10 11.69
CA VAL A 15 -5.91 23.48 12.80
C VAL A 15 -5.38 22.21 13.45
N VAL A 16 -4.06 22.12 13.61
CA VAL A 16 -3.41 21.06 14.38
C VAL A 16 -2.48 21.67 15.40
N PHE A 17 -2.69 21.28 16.65
CA PHE A 17 -1.86 21.62 17.78
C PHE A 17 -0.76 20.57 17.94
N LYS A 18 0.50 21.01 17.97
CA LYS A 18 1.68 20.13 18.05
C LYS A 18 2.09 19.83 19.49
N LYS A 19 1.64 20.65 20.45
CA LYS A 19 1.81 20.45 21.90
C LYS A 19 0.46 20.19 22.58
N PRO A 20 0.42 19.59 23.78
CA PRO A 20 -0.81 19.40 24.53
C PRO A 20 -1.61 20.68 24.71
N PHE A 21 -2.94 20.60 24.63
CA PHE A 21 -3.83 21.76 24.66
C PHE A 21 -3.57 22.68 25.87
N TYR A 22 -3.30 22.12 27.06
CA TYR A 22 -3.07 22.91 28.27
C TYR A 22 -1.79 23.76 28.23
N GLU A 23 -0.82 23.44 27.36
CA GLU A 23 0.45 24.17 27.25
C GLU A 23 0.34 25.39 26.33
N ILE A 24 -0.62 25.38 25.39
CA ILE A 24 -0.63 26.33 24.27
C ILE A 24 -1.99 27.02 24.09
N LEU A 25 -3.09 26.45 24.55
CA LEU A 25 -4.42 27.02 24.28
C LEU A 25 -4.65 28.26 25.16
N ASN A 26 -4.26 29.41 24.62
CA ASN A 26 -4.51 30.71 25.22
C ASN A 26 -5.26 31.64 24.24
N SER A 27 -5.72 32.78 24.75
CA SER A 27 -6.52 33.73 23.96
C SER A 27 -5.76 34.32 22.76
N GLU A 28 -4.44 34.43 22.82
CA GLU A 28 -3.61 34.96 21.73
C GLU A 28 -3.54 33.96 20.58
N ILE A 29 -3.29 32.68 20.86
CA ILE A 29 -3.29 31.63 19.84
C ILE A 29 -4.66 31.53 19.18
N LEU A 30 -5.76 31.59 19.94
CA LEU A 30 -7.11 31.59 19.38
C LEU A 30 -7.36 32.80 18.46
N LYS A 31 -6.82 33.98 18.80
CA LYS A 31 -6.88 35.17 17.93
C LYS A 31 -6.10 34.93 16.64
N ILE A 32 -4.87 34.40 16.72
CA ILE A 32 -4.03 34.09 15.55
C ILE A 32 -4.75 33.11 14.63
N VAL A 33 -5.26 31.99 15.17
CA VAL A 33 -6.02 31.00 14.40
C VAL A 33 -7.23 31.65 13.72
N ARG A 34 -7.99 32.48 14.46
CA ARG A 34 -9.18 33.16 13.91
C ARG A 34 -8.83 34.18 12.83
N GLN A 35 -7.67 34.82 12.89
CA GLN A 35 -7.23 35.84 11.93
C GLN A 35 -6.36 35.30 10.78
N ALA A 36 -5.90 34.06 10.85
CA ALA A 36 -5.09 33.45 9.80
C ALA A 36 -5.89 33.26 8.50
N TYR A 37 -5.60 34.05 7.48
CA TYR A 37 -6.07 33.83 6.10
C TYR A 37 -5.01 33.12 5.25
N ASP A 38 -3.75 33.18 5.69
CA ASP A 38 -2.63 32.43 5.13
C ASP A 38 -2.23 31.25 6.00
N LYS A 39 -1.45 30.34 5.41
CA LYS A 39 -0.83 29.20 6.11
C LYS A 39 0.06 29.73 7.24
N VAL A 40 -0.15 29.22 8.47
CA VAL A 40 0.70 29.50 9.64
C VAL A 40 1.22 28.19 10.16
N ILE A 41 2.55 28.00 10.20
CA ILE A 41 3.16 26.81 10.80
C ILE A 41 4.31 27.25 11.71
N ASN A 42 4.28 26.77 12.96
CA ASN A 42 5.34 26.97 13.94
C ASN A 42 5.46 25.72 14.83
N GLU A 43 6.29 25.77 15.86
CA GLU A 43 6.51 24.68 16.82
C GLU A 43 5.27 24.31 17.67
N ASN A 44 4.31 25.23 17.83
CA ASN A 44 3.16 25.07 18.71
C ASN A 44 1.93 24.56 17.96
N PHE A 45 1.69 25.08 16.74
CA PHE A 45 0.51 24.74 15.95
C PHE A 45 0.73 24.97 14.45
N ARG A 46 -0.21 24.44 13.66
CA ARG A 46 -0.37 24.73 12.24
C ARG A 46 -1.81 25.10 11.92
N VAL A 47 -1.99 26.06 11.02
CA VAL A 47 -3.26 26.44 10.43
C VAL A 47 -3.12 26.39 8.92
N ILE A 48 -4.01 25.65 8.27
CA ILE A 48 -4.16 25.62 6.82
C ILE A 48 -5.55 26.15 6.48
N PRO A 49 -5.68 27.42 6.05
CA PRO A 49 -6.93 27.96 5.54
C PRO A 49 -7.21 27.44 4.13
N LYS A 50 -8.48 27.12 3.86
CA LYS A 50 -9.02 26.78 2.54
C LYS A 50 -10.40 27.37 2.38
N THR A 51 -10.69 27.93 1.23
CA THR A 51 -12.06 28.35 0.89
C THR A 51 -12.96 27.13 0.70
N ARG A 52 -14.26 27.30 0.96
CA ARG A 52 -15.26 26.27 0.68
C ARG A 52 -15.25 25.86 -0.78
N LYS A 53 -14.99 26.80 -1.69
CA LYS A 53 -14.82 26.60 -3.12
C LYS A 53 -13.67 25.65 -3.44
N GLU A 54 -12.48 25.89 -2.90
CA GLU A 54 -11.32 25.01 -3.10
C GLU A 54 -11.63 23.60 -2.62
N LEU A 55 -12.22 23.46 -1.43
CA LEU A 55 -12.58 22.16 -0.88
C LEU A 55 -13.63 21.41 -1.72
N TRP A 56 -14.56 22.15 -2.33
CA TRP A 56 -15.56 21.59 -3.23
C TRP A 56 -14.94 21.10 -4.53
N ILE A 57 -14.12 21.94 -5.17
CA ILE A 57 -13.37 21.63 -6.39
C ILE A 57 -12.53 20.38 -6.19
N GLU A 58 -11.84 20.28 -5.05
CA GLU A 58 -11.00 19.12 -4.74
C GLU A 58 -11.77 17.80 -4.61
N GLY A 59 -13.08 17.81 -4.37
CA GLY A 59 -13.89 16.60 -4.24
C GLY A 59 -14.76 16.29 -5.45
N ILE A 60 -14.63 17.06 -6.54
CA ILE A 60 -15.33 16.83 -7.80
C ILE A 60 -14.61 15.75 -8.62
N GLU A 61 -15.39 14.86 -9.24
CA GLU A 61 -14.96 13.95 -10.30
C GLU A 61 -15.39 14.52 -11.66
N THR A 62 -14.43 14.69 -12.57
CA THR A 62 -14.68 15.17 -13.94
C THR A 62 -13.64 14.60 -14.91
N GLU A 63 -14.05 14.42 -16.18
CA GLU A 63 -13.18 14.11 -17.31
C GLU A 63 -12.72 15.39 -18.03
N ASP A 64 -13.28 16.55 -17.68
CA ASP A 64 -12.90 17.83 -18.25
C ASP A 64 -11.60 18.33 -17.59
N ASP A 65 -10.63 18.76 -18.40
CA ASP A 65 -9.38 19.36 -17.91
C ASP A 65 -9.63 20.69 -17.15
N GLU A 66 -10.75 21.36 -17.43
CA GLU A 66 -11.13 22.63 -16.80
C GLU A 66 -12.48 22.54 -16.08
N ILE A 67 -12.45 22.81 -14.77
CA ILE A 67 -13.65 22.92 -13.95
C ILE A 67 -14.29 24.29 -14.18
N LYS A 68 -15.47 24.29 -14.79
CA LYS A 68 -16.24 25.52 -15.02
C LYS A 68 -16.92 25.93 -13.72
N GLU A 69 -16.33 26.90 -13.02
CA GLU A 69 -16.78 27.33 -11.69
C GLU A 69 -18.27 27.72 -11.60
N LYS A 70 -18.82 28.29 -12.68
CA LYS A 70 -20.24 28.63 -12.80
C LYS A 70 -21.17 27.42 -12.64
N TYR A 71 -20.66 26.22 -12.91
CA TYR A 71 -21.40 24.96 -12.93
C TYR A 71 -20.91 23.97 -11.86
N LEU A 72 -20.25 24.42 -10.79
CA LEU A 72 -19.73 23.56 -9.70
C LEU A 72 -20.76 22.55 -9.15
N TRP A 73 -22.03 22.93 -9.13
CA TRP A 73 -23.15 22.11 -8.63
C TRP A 73 -23.55 20.97 -9.57
N ASN A 74 -23.16 21.03 -10.84
CA ASN A 74 -23.48 20.02 -11.86
C ASN A 74 -22.47 18.88 -11.86
N TYR A 75 -21.29 19.11 -11.29
CA TYR A 75 -20.26 18.09 -11.18
C TYR A 75 -20.57 17.10 -10.06
N LYS A 76 -20.22 15.83 -10.28
CA LYS A 76 -20.39 14.77 -9.29
C LYS A 76 -19.37 14.95 -8.16
N TYR A 77 -19.84 15.22 -6.95
CA TYR A 77 -18.98 15.29 -5.77
C TYR A 77 -18.78 13.89 -5.17
N VAL A 78 -17.54 13.40 -5.19
CA VAL A 78 -17.14 12.09 -4.64
C VAL A 78 -16.43 12.20 -3.29
N GLY A 79 -16.10 13.42 -2.86
CA GLY A 79 -15.43 13.70 -1.60
C GLY A 79 -13.91 13.71 -1.71
N ASN A 80 -13.24 14.17 -0.64
CA ASN A 80 -11.78 14.20 -0.55
C ASN A 80 -11.31 13.92 0.90
N LYS A 81 -10.06 13.50 1.07
CA LYS A 81 -9.43 13.14 2.35
C LYS A 81 -8.74 14.32 3.01
N TRP A 82 -9.52 15.32 3.40
CA TRP A 82 -9.03 16.52 4.08
C TRP A 82 -8.20 16.22 5.33
N GLY A 83 -8.54 15.17 6.10
CA GLY A 83 -7.76 14.80 7.28
C GLY A 83 -6.35 14.28 6.98
N GLY A 84 -6.14 13.59 5.86
CA GLY A 84 -4.79 13.24 5.40
C GLY A 84 -4.05 14.49 4.92
N LYS A 85 -4.68 15.24 4.01
CA LYS A 85 -4.07 16.38 3.30
C LYS A 85 -3.77 17.58 4.20
N TYR A 86 -4.71 17.98 5.05
CA TYR A 86 -4.60 19.24 5.79
C TYR A 86 -4.37 19.08 7.30
N LEU A 87 -4.58 17.88 7.86
CA LEU A 87 -4.27 17.63 9.28
C LEU A 87 -3.00 16.79 9.50
N ARG A 88 -2.61 15.93 8.56
CA ARG A 88 -1.42 15.07 8.73
C ARG A 88 -0.29 15.36 7.76
N ALA A 89 -0.59 15.84 6.55
CA ALA A 89 0.45 16.02 5.55
C ALA A 89 1.55 16.97 6.04
N PRO A 90 2.82 16.60 5.85
CA PRO A 90 3.97 17.45 6.14
C PRO A 90 4.10 18.56 5.09
N GLU A 91 4.95 19.55 5.32
CA GLU A 91 5.10 20.66 4.36
C GLU A 91 5.64 20.21 3.00
N ILE A 92 6.59 19.28 3.03
CA ILE A 92 7.21 18.71 1.82
C ILE A 92 6.17 18.08 0.87
N PHE A 93 5.04 17.58 1.40
CA PHE A 93 3.94 17.09 0.57
C PHE A 93 3.44 18.16 -0.41
N PHE A 94 3.26 19.40 0.04
CA PHE A 94 2.76 20.48 -0.80
C PHE A 94 3.81 20.94 -1.80
N LYS A 95 5.08 20.99 -1.39
CA LYS A 95 6.20 21.30 -2.29
C LYS A 95 6.34 20.28 -3.42
N ILE A 96 6.16 18.99 -3.11
CA ILE A 96 6.14 17.92 -4.11
C ILE A 96 5.01 18.17 -5.12
N LEU A 97 3.80 18.43 -4.64
CA LEU A 97 2.65 18.68 -5.52
C LEU A 97 2.84 19.94 -6.38
N GLU A 98 3.47 20.98 -5.85
CA GLU A 98 3.77 22.20 -6.58
C GLU A 98 4.82 21.97 -7.67
N LYS A 99 5.95 21.33 -7.35
CA LYS A 99 7.02 21.02 -8.32
C LYS A 99 6.61 19.98 -9.35
N GLY A 100 5.73 19.07 -8.98
CA GLY A 100 5.21 18.01 -9.85
C GLY A 100 3.85 18.31 -10.46
N LYS A 101 3.36 19.56 -10.41
CA LYS A 101 1.99 19.93 -10.81
C LYS A 101 1.57 19.36 -12.16
N ASP A 102 2.45 19.44 -13.16
CA ASP A 102 2.17 18.97 -14.53
C ASP A 102 2.75 17.58 -14.82
N LYS A 103 3.27 16.90 -13.78
CA LYS A 103 3.94 15.59 -13.87
C LYS A 103 3.13 14.45 -13.28
N PHE A 104 2.15 14.77 -12.43
CA PHE A 104 1.36 13.76 -11.72
C PHE A 104 0.13 13.32 -12.51
N VAL A 105 -0.07 12.00 -12.57
CA VAL A 105 -1.33 11.36 -12.97
C VAL A 105 -1.81 10.46 -11.85
N ARG A 106 -3.08 10.04 -11.86
CA ARG A 106 -3.55 9.03 -10.91
C ARG A 106 -3.08 7.66 -11.38
N LEU A 107 -2.61 6.81 -10.47
CA LEU A 107 -2.17 5.46 -10.80
C LEU A 107 -3.27 4.67 -11.54
N GLY A 108 -4.53 4.82 -11.13
CA GLY A 108 -5.67 4.14 -11.75
C GLY A 108 -5.98 4.58 -13.19
N ASP A 109 -5.44 5.73 -13.64
CA ASP A 109 -5.61 6.18 -15.02
C ASP A 109 -4.66 5.45 -15.99
N ILE A 110 -3.62 4.81 -15.48
CA ILE A 110 -2.58 4.16 -16.29
C ILE A 110 -2.44 2.65 -16.05
N VAL A 111 -2.94 2.14 -14.91
CA VAL A 111 -2.88 0.72 -14.57
C VAL A 111 -4.17 0.27 -13.89
N GLU A 112 -4.56 -0.98 -14.14
CA GLU A 112 -5.68 -1.59 -13.43
C GLU A 112 -5.20 -2.15 -12.09
N VAL A 113 -5.73 -1.63 -10.98
CA VAL A 113 -5.52 -2.19 -9.64
C VAL A 113 -6.69 -3.11 -9.30
N LYS A 114 -6.43 -4.40 -9.12
CA LYS A 114 -7.48 -5.42 -8.88
C LYS A 114 -7.19 -6.26 -7.65
N ARG A 115 -8.20 -6.54 -6.84
CA ARG A 115 -8.05 -7.39 -5.67
C ARG A 115 -7.88 -8.86 -6.03
N GLY A 116 -7.00 -9.57 -5.29
CA GLY A 116 -6.86 -11.02 -5.36
C GLY A 116 -8.16 -11.77 -5.06
N PHE A 117 -8.19 -13.07 -5.41
CA PHE A 117 -9.39 -13.87 -5.22
C PHE A 117 -9.69 -14.13 -3.73
N THR A 118 -10.97 -14.34 -3.44
CA THR A 118 -11.40 -14.87 -2.13
C THR A 118 -11.72 -16.34 -2.31
N THR A 119 -11.08 -17.23 -1.54
CA THR A 119 -11.29 -18.68 -1.65
C THR A 119 -12.61 -19.11 -1.00
N GLY A 120 -12.96 -18.55 0.16
CA GLY A 120 -14.09 -19.00 0.99
C GLY A 120 -13.80 -20.24 1.84
N ALA A 121 -12.67 -20.92 1.58
CA ALA A 121 -12.27 -22.16 2.22
C ALA A 121 -10.74 -22.32 2.16
N ASN A 122 -10.01 -21.47 2.87
CA ASN A 122 -8.54 -21.48 2.86
C ASN A 122 -7.96 -22.85 3.20
N GLU A 123 -8.64 -23.64 4.04
CA GLU A 123 -8.20 -24.98 4.43
C GLU A 123 -8.33 -26.03 3.31
N PHE A 124 -9.15 -25.76 2.30
CA PHE A 124 -9.28 -26.58 1.09
C PHE A 124 -8.37 -26.07 -0.02
N PHE A 125 -8.39 -24.77 -0.29
CA PHE A 125 -7.72 -24.23 -1.48
C PHE A 125 -6.21 -24.13 -1.35
N TYR A 126 -5.65 -23.99 -0.14
CA TYR A 126 -4.22 -23.84 0.06
C TYR A 126 -3.58 -25.15 0.52
N LEU A 127 -2.69 -25.66 -0.31
CA LEU A 127 -2.04 -26.96 -0.17
C LEU A 127 -0.54 -26.77 0.00
N GLU A 128 0.06 -27.48 0.94
CA GLU A 128 1.49 -27.48 1.21
C GLU A 128 2.11 -28.72 0.57
N PRO A 129 3.04 -28.57 -0.40
CA PRO A 129 3.84 -29.69 -0.90
C PRO A 129 4.62 -30.34 0.24
N THR A 130 4.54 -31.67 0.36
CA THR A 130 5.18 -32.38 1.48
C THR A 130 6.64 -32.74 1.21
N GLY A 131 7.09 -32.64 -0.05
CA GLY A 131 8.39 -33.09 -0.51
C GLY A 131 8.53 -34.61 -0.66
N LYS A 132 7.46 -35.37 -0.41
CA LYS A 132 7.45 -36.82 -0.65
C LYS A 132 7.52 -37.10 -2.16
N PRO A 133 8.22 -38.18 -2.60
CA PRO A 133 8.22 -38.59 -3.99
C PRO A 133 6.81 -38.80 -4.52
N ALA A 134 6.55 -38.34 -5.74
CA ALA A 134 5.28 -38.52 -6.42
C ALA A 134 5.49 -39.00 -7.86
N PRO A 135 4.53 -39.75 -8.43
CA PRO A 135 4.55 -40.10 -9.85
C PRO A 135 4.61 -38.84 -10.74
N LYS A 136 5.13 -38.99 -11.96
CA LYS A 136 5.26 -37.88 -12.92
C LYS A 136 3.91 -37.19 -13.15
N GLY A 137 3.86 -35.87 -12.99
CA GLY A 137 2.66 -35.04 -13.18
C GLY A 137 1.76 -34.97 -11.95
N LEU A 138 2.13 -35.62 -10.83
CA LEU A 138 1.44 -35.52 -9.55
C LEU A 138 2.37 -34.86 -8.51
N LEU A 139 1.78 -34.13 -7.58
CA LEU A 139 2.46 -33.64 -6.39
C LEU A 139 1.80 -34.22 -5.15
N HIS A 140 2.62 -34.69 -4.22
CA HIS A 140 2.15 -35.10 -2.91
C HIS A 140 2.01 -33.87 -2.01
N VAL A 141 0.79 -33.56 -1.57
CA VAL A 141 0.45 -32.34 -0.84
C VAL A 141 -0.41 -32.64 0.38
N LYS A 142 -0.47 -31.70 1.31
CA LYS A 142 -1.39 -31.73 2.46
C LYS A 142 -2.11 -30.40 2.64
N ASN A 143 -3.29 -30.41 3.23
CA ASN A 143 -3.99 -29.19 3.62
C ASN A 143 -4.02 -29.00 5.14
N SER A 144 -4.47 -27.83 5.59
CA SER A 144 -4.53 -27.53 7.04
C SER A 144 -5.69 -28.21 7.78
N ALA A 145 -6.55 -28.94 7.07
CA ALA A 145 -7.66 -29.71 7.62
C ALA A 145 -7.35 -31.22 7.75
N GLY A 146 -6.09 -31.62 7.55
CA GLY A 146 -5.62 -32.98 7.76
C GLY A 146 -5.77 -33.92 6.57
N TRP A 147 -6.16 -33.41 5.39
CA TRP A 147 -6.09 -34.18 4.15
C TRP A 147 -4.65 -34.23 3.64
N GLU A 148 -4.22 -35.38 3.18
CA GLU A 148 -2.89 -35.63 2.61
C GLU A 148 -3.01 -36.64 1.47
N GLY A 149 -2.43 -36.35 0.31
CA GLY A 149 -2.55 -37.20 -0.87
C GLY A 149 -1.90 -36.60 -2.11
N TYR A 150 -2.15 -37.23 -3.26
CA TYR A 150 -1.66 -36.77 -4.56
C TYR A 150 -2.69 -35.88 -5.24
N ILE A 151 -2.22 -34.86 -5.97
CA ILE A 151 -3.02 -34.04 -6.88
C ILE A 151 -2.18 -33.79 -8.13
N GLU A 152 -2.82 -33.69 -9.29
CA GLU A 152 -2.16 -33.33 -10.54
C GLU A 152 -1.51 -31.95 -10.46
N GLU A 153 -0.24 -31.86 -10.86
CA GLU A 153 0.53 -30.60 -10.86
C GLU A 153 -0.14 -29.51 -11.69
N GLU A 154 -0.89 -29.88 -12.74
CA GLU A 154 -1.62 -28.92 -13.58
C GLU A 154 -2.63 -28.09 -12.79
N PHE A 155 -3.20 -28.64 -11.71
CA PHE A 155 -4.18 -27.98 -10.84
C PHE A 155 -3.55 -27.29 -9.63
N LEU A 156 -2.22 -27.30 -9.50
CA LEU A 156 -1.52 -26.70 -8.37
C LEU A 156 -0.68 -25.51 -8.86
N LYS A 157 -1.09 -24.29 -8.50
CA LYS A 157 -0.39 -23.07 -8.92
C LYS A 157 0.33 -22.41 -7.74
N PRO A 158 1.51 -21.81 -7.95
CA PRO A 158 2.15 -21.00 -6.91
C PRO A 158 1.21 -19.89 -6.45
N VAL A 159 1.17 -19.63 -5.14
CA VAL A 159 0.31 -18.61 -4.56
C VAL A 159 1.01 -17.88 -3.42
N ILE A 160 0.86 -16.56 -3.39
CA ILE A 160 1.21 -15.72 -2.25
C ILE A 160 -0.03 -15.64 -1.36
N LYS A 161 -0.03 -16.42 -0.28
CA LYS A 161 -1.14 -16.45 0.68
C LYS A 161 -1.06 -15.26 1.64
N SER A 162 0.15 -14.82 1.96
CA SER A 162 0.37 -13.74 2.93
C SER A 162 1.68 -13.02 2.65
N PRO A 163 1.70 -11.67 2.66
CA PRO A 163 2.94 -10.90 2.59
C PRO A 163 3.99 -11.27 3.65
N LYS A 164 3.56 -11.88 4.77
CA LYS A 164 4.47 -12.27 5.86
C LYS A 164 5.41 -13.42 5.50
N GLU A 165 5.08 -14.23 4.51
CA GLU A 165 5.96 -15.33 4.07
C GLU A 165 7.12 -14.84 3.20
N LEU A 166 7.01 -13.62 2.65
CA LEU A 166 8.01 -13.02 1.78
C LEU A 166 8.98 -12.16 2.57
N LYS A 167 10.28 -12.44 2.38
CA LYS A 167 11.38 -11.67 2.98
C LYS A 167 11.98 -10.65 2.02
N THR A 168 11.86 -10.88 0.71
CA THR A 168 12.45 -10.07 -0.37
C THR A 168 11.34 -9.49 -1.24
N ILE A 169 11.64 -8.44 -2.01
CA ILE A 169 10.68 -7.87 -2.97
C ILE A 169 10.45 -8.83 -4.14
N ILE A 170 11.52 -9.47 -4.64
CA ILE A 170 11.39 -10.49 -5.67
C ILE A 170 10.71 -11.75 -5.10
N VAL A 171 9.68 -12.23 -5.79
CA VAL A 171 8.93 -13.42 -5.43
C VAL A 171 9.34 -14.57 -6.32
N ARG A 172 9.94 -15.58 -5.71
CA ARG A 172 10.36 -16.82 -6.36
C ARG A 172 9.57 -17.98 -5.79
N GLU A 173 9.43 -19.06 -6.54
CA GLU A 173 8.55 -20.18 -6.19
C GLU A 173 9.04 -20.93 -4.94
N GLU A 174 10.36 -21.02 -4.76
CA GLU A 174 11.02 -21.59 -3.59
C GLU A 174 10.72 -20.84 -2.28
N ASN A 175 10.27 -19.58 -2.37
CA ASN A 175 9.88 -18.78 -1.20
C ASN A 175 8.41 -18.99 -0.82
N LEU A 176 7.63 -19.71 -1.64
CA LEU A 176 6.19 -19.87 -1.46
C LEU A 176 5.87 -21.20 -0.79
N LYS A 177 5.32 -21.10 0.42
CA LYS A 177 4.94 -22.26 1.23
C LYS A 177 3.78 -23.07 0.62
N TYR A 178 2.84 -22.39 -0.04
CA TYR A 178 1.60 -23.01 -0.51
C TYR A 178 1.52 -23.04 -2.04
N ARG A 179 0.72 -23.99 -2.52
CA ARG A 179 0.09 -23.98 -3.84
C ARG A 179 -1.41 -23.77 -3.66
N VAL A 180 -2.04 -23.10 -4.62
CA VAL A 180 -3.49 -22.99 -4.69
C VAL A 180 -4.04 -24.09 -5.60
N PHE A 181 -5.08 -24.78 -5.15
CA PHE A 181 -5.87 -25.67 -6.00
C PHE A 181 -6.68 -24.84 -7.01
N MET A 182 -6.28 -24.89 -8.27
CA MET A 182 -6.83 -24.12 -9.39
C MET A 182 -7.32 -25.08 -10.48
N CYS A 183 -8.57 -25.51 -10.37
CA CYS A 183 -9.19 -26.46 -11.29
C CYS A 183 -10.49 -25.89 -11.86
N HIS A 184 -10.55 -25.74 -13.18
CA HIS A 184 -11.72 -25.22 -13.91
C HIS A 184 -12.55 -26.32 -14.59
N LYS A 185 -12.06 -27.57 -14.56
CA LYS A 185 -12.70 -28.73 -15.19
C LYS A 185 -13.96 -29.14 -14.42
N SER A 186 -14.94 -29.66 -15.14
CA SER A 186 -16.13 -30.30 -14.57
C SER A 186 -15.79 -31.67 -13.97
N LYS A 187 -16.65 -32.19 -13.08
CA LYS A 187 -16.47 -33.56 -12.55
C LYS A 187 -16.43 -34.63 -13.65
N ASN A 188 -17.14 -34.41 -14.75
CA ASN A 188 -17.14 -35.34 -15.88
C ASN A 188 -15.76 -35.41 -16.56
N GLU A 189 -15.09 -34.27 -16.71
CA GLU A 189 -13.74 -34.17 -17.28
C GLU A 189 -12.66 -34.68 -16.30
N LEU A 190 -12.96 -34.70 -15.00
CA LEU A 190 -12.06 -35.17 -13.94
C LEU A 190 -12.24 -36.66 -13.61
N LYS A 191 -12.99 -37.44 -14.40
CA LYS A 191 -13.18 -38.87 -14.14
C LYS A 191 -11.83 -39.59 -14.16
N GLY A 192 -11.49 -40.22 -13.03
CA GLY A 192 -10.20 -40.93 -12.83
C GLY A 192 -9.04 -40.03 -12.41
N ALA A 193 -9.27 -38.72 -12.23
CA ALA A 193 -8.28 -37.77 -11.70
C ALA A 193 -8.33 -37.73 -10.17
N TYR A 194 -7.17 -37.58 -9.52
CA TYR A 194 -7.03 -37.38 -8.08
C TYR A 194 -7.71 -36.08 -7.61
N ALA A 195 -7.73 -35.05 -8.46
CA ALA A 195 -8.48 -33.84 -8.20
C ALA A 195 -9.98 -34.08 -7.95
N LEU A 196 -10.60 -35.08 -8.60
CA LEU A 196 -12.01 -35.41 -8.34
C LEU A 196 -12.19 -35.96 -6.93
N ASP A 197 -11.35 -36.91 -6.52
CA ASP A 197 -11.36 -37.47 -5.17
C ASP A 197 -11.16 -36.38 -4.10
N TYR A 198 -10.28 -35.41 -4.39
CA TYR A 198 -10.05 -34.26 -3.52
C TYR A 198 -11.28 -33.35 -3.39
N ILE A 199 -11.93 -33.04 -4.51
CA ILE A 199 -13.19 -32.26 -4.53
C ILE A 199 -14.27 -32.99 -3.73
N GLU A 200 -14.46 -34.28 -3.95
CA GLU A 200 -15.47 -35.07 -3.22
C GLU A 200 -15.16 -35.16 -1.72
N TRP A 201 -13.88 -35.25 -1.34
CA TRP A 201 -13.48 -35.10 0.05
C TRP A 201 -13.90 -33.74 0.61
N GLY A 202 -13.65 -32.65 -0.13
CA GLY A 202 -14.06 -31.31 0.27
C GLY A 202 -15.58 -31.14 0.40
N GLU A 203 -16.34 -31.86 -0.42
CA GLU A 203 -17.80 -31.93 -0.31
C GLU A 203 -18.25 -32.62 0.97
N ARG A 204 -17.63 -33.75 1.33
CA ARG A 204 -17.88 -34.44 2.61
C ARG A 204 -17.57 -33.56 3.82
N GLN A 205 -16.57 -32.68 3.72
CA GLN A 205 -16.26 -31.67 4.76
C GLN A 205 -17.22 -30.47 4.78
N GLY A 206 -18.13 -30.34 3.81
CA GLY A 206 -19.10 -29.26 3.74
C GLY A 206 -18.56 -27.93 3.18
N TYR A 207 -17.36 -27.89 2.59
CA TYR A 207 -16.80 -26.64 2.03
C TYR A 207 -17.70 -26.03 0.95
N HIS A 208 -18.31 -26.87 0.11
CA HIS A 208 -19.27 -26.46 -0.92
C HIS A 208 -20.49 -25.67 -0.40
N LYS A 209 -20.83 -25.81 0.89
CA LYS A 209 -21.95 -25.11 1.54
C LYS A 209 -21.58 -23.74 2.09
N ARG A 210 -20.28 -23.40 2.17
CA ARG A 210 -19.83 -22.09 2.68
C ARG A 210 -20.28 -20.99 1.72
N PRO A 211 -20.67 -19.79 2.20
CA PRO A 211 -21.33 -18.77 1.37
C PRO A 211 -20.60 -18.43 0.06
N THR A 212 -19.28 -18.20 0.12
CA THR A 212 -18.47 -17.88 -1.07
C THR A 212 -18.29 -19.08 -2.02
N CYS A 213 -18.32 -20.30 -1.51
CA CYS A 213 -18.19 -21.51 -2.34
C CYS A 213 -19.53 -21.86 -2.99
N ALA A 214 -20.62 -21.78 -2.23
CA ALA A 214 -21.99 -22.06 -2.68
C ALA A 214 -22.48 -21.10 -3.76
N SER A 215 -21.93 -19.89 -3.83
CA SER A 215 -22.30 -18.90 -4.85
C SER A 215 -21.66 -19.15 -6.23
N ARG A 216 -20.73 -20.10 -6.35
CA ARG A 216 -20.06 -20.43 -7.63
C ARG A 216 -20.77 -21.59 -8.32
N GLN A 217 -20.75 -21.59 -9.66
CA GLN A 217 -21.31 -22.69 -10.47
C GLN A 217 -20.64 -24.05 -10.15
N ARG A 218 -19.31 -24.06 -10.08
CA ARG A 218 -18.50 -25.13 -9.50
C ARG A 218 -17.87 -24.57 -8.24
N TRP A 219 -18.20 -25.12 -7.08
CA TRP A 219 -17.82 -24.50 -5.80
C TRP A 219 -16.29 -24.40 -5.59
N TRP A 220 -15.53 -25.28 -6.25
CA TRP A 220 -14.06 -25.33 -6.26
C TRP A 220 -13.39 -24.45 -7.34
N ASP A 221 -14.15 -23.80 -8.21
CA ASP A 221 -13.59 -23.03 -9.32
C ASP A 221 -13.31 -21.57 -8.88
N LEU A 222 -12.04 -21.18 -8.80
CA LEU A 222 -11.63 -19.83 -8.42
C LEU A 222 -11.63 -18.82 -9.59
N GLY A 223 -12.04 -19.26 -10.78
CA GLY A 223 -12.03 -18.48 -12.02
C GLY A 223 -10.63 -18.28 -12.59
N GLU A 224 -10.57 -17.79 -13.82
CA GLU A 224 -9.31 -17.50 -14.51
C GLU A 224 -8.80 -16.10 -14.15
N TRP A 225 -7.49 -15.96 -13.96
CA TRP A 225 -6.86 -14.69 -13.60
C TRP A 225 -5.66 -14.41 -14.49
N LYS A 226 -5.59 -13.17 -15.02
CA LYS A 226 -4.33 -12.62 -15.51
C LYS A 226 -3.40 -12.40 -14.33
N VAL A 227 -2.12 -12.72 -14.50
CA VAL A 227 -1.08 -12.47 -13.51
C VAL A 227 -0.38 -11.14 -13.82
N SER A 228 -0.07 -10.37 -12.78
CA SER A 228 0.79 -9.18 -12.90
C SER A 228 2.16 -9.43 -12.28
N LYS A 229 3.18 -8.75 -12.79
CA LYS A 229 4.50 -8.64 -12.18
C LYS A 229 4.49 -7.78 -10.92
N ASN A 230 3.60 -6.80 -10.82
CA ASN A 230 3.54 -5.89 -9.67
C ASN A 230 2.40 -6.26 -8.72
N ILE A 231 2.74 -6.48 -7.45
CA ILE A 231 1.77 -6.87 -6.41
C ILE A 231 1.85 -5.88 -5.24
N LEU A 232 0.70 -5.32 -4.88
CA LEU A 232 0.55 -4.33 -3.82
C LEU A 232 -0.11 -4.94 -2.58
N PRO A 233 0.34 -4.61 -1.35
CA PRO A 233 -0.28 -5.09 -0.13
C PRO A 233 -1.55 -4.33 0.24
N MET A 234 -2.54 -5.03 0.82
CA MET A 234 -3.68 -4.39 1.49
C MET A 234 -3.28 -3.83 2.86
N PHE A 235 -2.39 -4.51 3.57
CA PHE A 235 -2.00 -4.16 4.94
C PHE A 235 -0.50 -4.01 5.06
N GLU A 236 -0.06 -2.90 5.66
CA GLU A 236 1.34 -2.64 5.96
C GLU A 236 1.48 -2.10 7.38
N ARG A 237 2.67 -2.21 7.96
CA ARG A 237 2.98 -1.60 9.26
C ARG A 237 4.22 -0.75 9.11
N GLU A 238 5.38 -1.20 9.58
CA GLU A 238 6.64 -0.47 9.40
C GLU A 238 7.36 -0.77 8.08
N ARG A 239 7.11 -1.93 7.45
CA ARG A 239 7.69 -2.30 6.16
C ARG A 239 6.84 -1.75 5.00
N SER A 240 7.50 -1.25 3.95
CA SER A 240 6.87 -0.79 2.72
C SER A 240 7.37 -1.62 1.55
N TYR A 241 6.47 -2.12 0.71
CA TYR A 241 6.86 -2.96 -0.41
C TYR A 241 5.81 -2.97 -1.52
N CYS A 242 6.30 -3.18 -2.74
CA CYS A 242 5.54 -3.69 -3.88
C CYS A 242 6.33 -4.88 -4.45
N PHE A 243 5.78 -6.08 -4.31
CA PHE A 243 6.49 -7.29 -4.72
C PHE A 243 6.62 -7.38 -6.25
N TYR A 244 7.74 -7.95 -6.70
CA TYR A 244 7.98 -8.30 -8.10
C TYR A 244 7.79 -9.81 -8.32
N ASN A 245 6.72 -10.17 -9.02
CA ASN A 245 6.24 -11.54 -9.20
C ASN A 245 7.01 -12.29 -10.30
N TYR A 246 8.23 -12.72 -9.99
CA TYR A 246 9.08 -13.41 -10.96
C TYR A 246 8.50 -14.75 -11.39
N CYS A 247 7.95 -15.53 -10.45
CA CYS A 247 7.40 -16.87 -10.70
C CYS A 247 5.92 -16.91 -11.17
N ASN A 248 5.30 -15.77 -11.46
CA ASN A 248 3.89 -15.69 -11.86
C ASN A 248 2.92 -16.35 -10.85
N ALA A 249 3.20 -16.22 -9.55
CA ALA A 249 2.34 -16.71 -8.49
C ALA A 249 1.02 -15.96 -8.44
N TYR A 250 -0.08 -16.68 -8.15
CA TYR A 250 -1.38 -16.10 -7.85
C TYR A 250 -1.37 -15.40 -6.49
N ILE A 251 -2.39 -14.59 -6.18
CA ILE A 251 -2.46 -13.85 -4.92
C ILE A 251 -3.80 -14.02 -4.18
N ASP A 252 -3.70 -14.10 -2.86
CA ASP A 252 -4.84 -14.03 -1.95
C ASP A 252 -5.50 -12.64 -1.95
N ALA A 253 -6.75 -12.59 -1.51
CA ALA A 253 -7.58 -11.41 -1.28
C ALA A 253 -6.96 -10.29 -0.42
N THR A 254 -5.88 -10.55 0.32
CA THR A 254 -5.10 -9.56 1.10
C THR A 254 -4.05 -8.81 0.27
N LEU A 255 -3.96 -9.10 -1.02
CA LEU A 255 -3.05 -8.50 -1.99
C LEU A 255 -3.84 -7.97 -3.18
N TYR A 256 -3.22 -7.05 -3.92
CA TYR A 256 -3.76 -6.47 -5.13
C TYR A 256 -2.79 -6.66 -6.30
N TRP A 257 -3.34 -7.03 -7.44
CA TRP A 257 -2.67 -6.93 -8.72
C TRP A 257 -2.56 -5.46 -9.12
N CYS A 258 -1.44 -5.11 -9.72
CA CYS A 258 -1.23 -3.82 -10.38
C CYS A 258 -0.86 -4.11 -11.83
N TYR A 259 -1.85 -4.17 -12.72
CA TYR A 259 -1.63 -4.60 -14.11
C TYR A 259 -1.04 -3.47 -14.94
N SER A 260 0.18 -3.69 -15.43
CA SER A 260 0.85 -2.83 -16.39
C SER A 260 1.16 -3.61 -17.65
N GLU A 261 1.00 -3.00 -18.82
CA GLU A 261 1.33 -3.62 -20.10
C GLU A 261 2.76 -3.31 -20.56
N LYS A 262 3.37 -2.25 -20.02
CA LYS A 262 4.62 -1.67 -20.51
C LYS A 262 5.70 -1.50 -19.44
N TRP A 263 5.30 -1.22 -18.20
CA TRP A 263 6.19 -0.63 -17.20
C TRP A 263 6.51 -1.57 -16.05
N ASP A 264 6.70 -2.86 -16.27
CA ASP A 264 6.86 -3.83 -15.17
C ASP A 264 7.97 -3.43 -14.18
N ILE A 265 9.16 -3.10 -14.67
CA ILE A 265 10.31 -2.73 -13.83
C ILE A 265 10.19 -1.29 -13.32
N THR A 266 9.98 -0.29 -14.18
CA THR A 266 9.91 1.12 -13.77
C THR A 266 8.76 1.37 -12.81
N LEU A 267 7.60 0.71 -13.00
CA LEU A 267 6.50 0.78 -12.03
C LEU A 267 6.89 0.14 -10.69
N ASN A 268 7.61 -0.98 -10.70
CA ASN A 268 8.05 -1.62 -9.46
C ASN A 268 9.02 -0.74 -8.67
N VAL A 269 9.97 -0.09 -9.37
CA VAL A 269 10.90 0.87 -8.77
C VAL A 269 10.10 2.02 -8.13
N LEU A 270 9.18 2.63 -8.89
CA LEU A 270 8.36 3.74 -8.38
C LEU A 270 7.53 3.34 -7.16
N LEU A 271 6.85 2.19 -7.22
CA LEU A 271 5.98 1.69 -6.15
C LEU A 271 6.73 1.28 -4.88
N ASN A 272 8.04 1.05 -4.97
CA ASN A 272 8.91 0.81 -3.82
C ASN A 272 9.61 2.08 -3.31
N SER A 273 9.43 3.23 -3.95
CA SER A 273 10.05 4.49 -3.53
C SER A 273 9.48 5.04 -2.22
N ILE A 274 10.27 5.87 -1.55
CA ILE A 274 9.87 6.59 -0.35
C ILE A 274 8.69 7.55 -0.60
N LEU A 275 8.58 8.09 -1.81
CA LEU A 275 7.45 8.91 -2.23
C LEU A 275 6.13 8.12 -2.13
N VAL A 276 6.12 6.87 -2.60
CA VAL A 276 4.93 6.01 -2.51
C VAL A 276 4.62 5.64 -1.06
N LYS A 277 5.64 5.48 -0.20
CA LYS A 277 5.43 5.32 1.24
C LYS A 277 4.79 6.56 1.87
N LEU A 278 5.21 7.77 1.50
CA LEU A 278 4.58 9.02 1.93
C LEU A 278 3.09 9.02 1.54
N TRP A 279 2.76 8.74 0.28
CA TRP A 279 1.37 8.66 -0.17
C TRP A 279 0.56 7.63 0.59
N LYS A 280 1.11 6.42 0.82
CA LYS A 280 0.45 5.36 1.60
C LYS A 280 0.10 5.85 3.00
N GLU A 281 1.02 6.50 3.73
CA GLU A 281 0.73 7.02 5.08
C GLU A 281 -0.36 8.10 5.08
N LEU A 282 -0.46 8.91 4.02
CA LEU A 282 -1.43 9.99 3.93
C LEU A 282 -2.81 9.53 3.44
N LEU A 283 -2.86 8.62 2.47
CA LEU A 283 -4.08 8.11 1.86
C LEU A 283 -4.70 6.94 2.63
N CYS A 284 -3.92 6.22 3.45
CA CYS A 284 -4.42 5.05 4.15
C CYS A 284 -5.54 5.35 5.14
N ARG A 285 -6.20 4.27 5.55
CA ARG A 285 -7.15 4.26 6.68
C ARG A 285 -6.66 3.26 7.74
N PRO A 286 -7.07 3.42 9.01
CA PRO A 286 -6.86 2.37 10.00
C PRO A 286 -7.63 1.10 9.58
N PRO A 287 -7.07 -0.11 9.78
CA PRO A 287 -7.80 -1.36 9.62
C PRO A 287 -9.00 -1.40 10.56
N GLU A 288 -10.09 -2.00 10.10
CA GLU A 288 -11.26 -2.32 10.92
C GLU A 288 -10.80 -3.18 12.12
N GLY A 289 -10.95 -2.67 13.35
CA GLY A 289 -10.52 -3.34 14.58
C GLY A 289 -9.00 -3.37 14.88
N GLY A 290 -8.15 -2.74 14.06
CA GLY A 290 -6.69 -2.95 14.08
C GLY A 290 -5.86 -2.16 15.09
N GLY A 291 -6.46 -1.60 16.15
CA GLY A 291 -5.72 -0.87 17.21
C GLY A 291 -4.92 0.37 16.76
N GLY A 292 -4.98 0.77 15.48
CA GLY A 292 -4.20 1.88 14.92
C GLY A 292 -2.75 1.53 14.51
N GLY A 293 -2.34 0.26 14.67
CA GLY A 293 -0.98 -0.19 14.38
C GLY A 293 -0.73 -0.28 12.88
N PRO A 294 -1.23 -1.28 12.15
CA PRO A 294 -1.10 -1.35 10.70
C PRO A 294 -1.92 -0.28 9.98
N ILE A 295 -1.55 0.04 8.74
CA ILE A 295 -2.38 0.77 7.76
C ILE A 295 -3.15 -0.21 6.89
N GLN A 296 -4.29 0.23 6.38
CA GLN A 296 -5.05 -0.47 5.35
C GLN A 296 -5.17 0.39 4.09
N MET A 297 -4.73 -0.17 2.96
CA MET A 297 -4.92 0.37 1.63
C MET A 297 -6.04 -0.39 0.93
N LYS A 298 -6.93 0.33 0.25
CA LYS A 298 -7.96 -0.22 -0.63
C LYS A 298 -7.59 0.06 -2.09
N VAL A 299 -8.25 -0.65 -3.01
CA VAL A 299 -8.04 -0.45 -4.46
C VAL A 299 -8.12 1.04 -4.81
N TYR A 300 -9.20 1.72 -4.41
CA TYR A 300 -9.36 3.16 -4.68
C TYR A 300 -8.25 4.04 -4.09
N HIS A 301 -7.64 3.65 -2.96
CA HIS A 301 -6.49 4.41 -2.42
C HIS A 301 -5.27 4.34 -3.33
N TYR A 302 -5.04 3.17 -3.93
CA TYR A 302 -3.97 3.01 -4.90
C TYR A 302 -4.34 3.71 -6.21
N SER A 303 -5.57 3.52 -6.71
CA SER A 303 -6.03 4.16 -7.94
C SER A 303 -5.94 5.69 -7.90
N GLU A 304 -6.28 6.32 -6.77
CA GLU A 304 -6.19 7.79 -6.58
C GLU A 304 -4.77 8.30 -6.33
N MET A 305 -3.78 7.42 -6.19
CA MET A 305 -2.42 7.80 -5.80
C MET A 305 -1.75 8.63 -6.91
N PRO A 306 -1.26 9.85 -6.60
CA PRO A 306 -0.49 10.65 -7.56
C PRO A 306 0.87 10.01 -7.84
N ILE A 307 1.18 9.76 -9.11
CA ILE A 307 2.48 9.23 -9.54
C ILE A 307 3.09 10.06 -10.68
N PRO A 308 4.42 10.29 -10.68
CA PRO A 308 5.09 11.04 -11.73
C PRO A 308 5.15 10.21 -13.01
N ILE A 309 4.33 10.53 -14.02
CA ILE A 309 4.23 9.72 -15.25
C ILE A 309 5.53 9.69 -16.06
N GLU A 310 6.30 10.79 -16.01
CA GLU A 310 7.61 10.90 -16.64
C GLU A 310 8.57 9.80 -16.16
N PHE A 311 8.49 9.43 -14.86
CA PHE A 311 9.33 8.38 -14.28
C PHE A 311 9.10 7.02 -14.94
N LEU A 312 7.87 6.71 -15.35
CA LEU A 312 7.58 5.39 -15.93
C LEU A 312 8.21 5.22 -17.31
N ASN A 313 8.52 6.32 -18.00
CA ASN A 313 9.08 6.31 -19.35
C ASN A 313 10.60 6.52 -19.39
N ILE A 314 11.28 6.48 -18.23
CA ILE A 314 12.75 6.54 -18.20
C ILE A 314 13.35 5.30 -18.89
N GLU A 315 14.53 5.49 -19.48
CA GLU A 315 15.30 4.38 -20.02
C GLU A 315 15.84 3.50 -18.90
N ILE A 316 15.72 2.19 -19.08
CA ILE A 316 16.26 1.21 -18.14
C ILE A 316 17.73 1.00 -18.48
N THR A 317 18.62 1.76 -17.83
CA THR A 317 20.07 1.61 -18.02
C THR A 317 20.64 0.40 -17.25
N PRO A 318 21.81 -0.13 -17.64
CA PRO A 318 22.49 -1.18 -16.89
C PRO A 318 22.75 -0.82 -15.41
N GLU A 319 23.04 0.45 -15.12
CA GLU A 319 23.25 0.96 -13.77
C GLU A 319 21.95 0.90 -12.96
N LEU A 320 20.83 1.36 -13.53
CA LEU A 320 19.52 1.26 -12.89
C LEU A 320 19.14 -0.19 -12.61
N LEU A 321 19.36 -1.10 -13.57
CA LEU A 321 19.10 -2.52 -13.37
C LEU A 321 19.92 -3.09 -12.24
N LYS A 322 21.20 -2.74 -12.13
CA LYS A 322 22.06 -3.21 -11.04
C LYS A 322 21.56 -2.76 -9.67
N VAL A 323 21.17 -1.48 -9.54
CA VAL A 323 20.58 -0.95 -8.30
C VAL A 323 19.28 -1.68 -7.98
N TYR A 324 18.40 -1.82 -8.98
CA TYR A 324 17.12 -2.49 -8.83
C TYR A 324 17.27 -3.97 -8.42
N GLU A 325 18.14 -4.72 -9.08
CA GLU A 325 18.40 -6.12 -8.79
C GLU A 325 18.96 -6.30 -7.38
N HIS A 326 19.90 -5.46 -6.95
CA HIS A 326 20.39 -5.50 -5.57
C HIS A 326 19.26 -5.27 -4.57
N PHE A 327 18.48 -4.21 -4.80
CA PHE A 327 17.40 -3.77 -3.94
C PHE A 327 16.27 -4.81 -3.81
N ILE A 328 15.87 -5.48 -4.90
CA ILE A 328 14.77 -6.44 -4.84
C ILE A 328 15.15 -7.79 -4.23
N ASN A 329 16.43 -8.16 -4.27
CA ASN A 329 16.92 -9.44 -3.75
C ASN A 329 17.27 -9.39 -2.25
N ARG A 330 17.47 -8.19 -1.67
CA ARG A 330 17.73 -8.07 -0.23
C ARG A 330 16.47 -8.19 0.63
N GLU A 331 16.68 -8.35 1.93
CA GLU A 331 15.59 -8.38 2.90
C GLU A 331 14.85 -7.04 2.96
N ILE A 332 13.51 -7.10 3.05
CA ILE A 332 12.64 -5.94 3.25
C ILE A 332 12.71 -5.52 4.71
N LEU A 333 13.34 -4.38 4.96
CA LEU A 333 13.51 -3.85 6.30
C LEU A 333 12.35 -2.93 6.69
N SER A 334 12.28 -2.58 7.98
CA SER A 334 11.39 -1.52 8.42
C SER A 334 11.87 -0.17 7.90
N ILE A 335 10.95 0.79 7.73
CA ILE A 335 11.34 2.14 7.29
C ILE A 335 12.37 2.81 8.22
N PHE A 336 12.42 2.41 9.50
CA PHE A 336 13.44 2.90 10.43
C PHE A 336 14.83 2.41 10.01
N GLU A 337 14.96 1.10 9.76
CA GLU A 337 16.20 0.46 9.34
C GLU A 337 16.64 0.92 7.95
N GLU A 338 15.70 1.11 7.01
CA GLU A 338 15.95 1.68 5.67
C GLU A 338 16.58 3.08 5.75
N LEU A 339 16.24 3.84 6.78
CA LEU A 339 16.74 5.20 7.03
C LEU A 339 17.87 5.24 8.06
N GLY A 340 18.50 4.09 8.35
CA GLY A 340 19.69 4.00 9.19
C GLY A 340 19.42 3.96 10.69
N PHE A 341 18.17 3.80 11.13
CA PHE A 341 17.82 3.66 12.54
C PHE A 341 17.69 2.18 12.93
N PRO A 342 18.68 1.61 13.64
CA PRO A 342 18.70 0.19 13.98
C PRO A 342 17.53 -0.20 14.89
N LYS A 343 16.85 -1.29 14.53
CA LYS A 343 15.77 -1.87 15.33
C LYS A 343 16.36 -2.74 16.45
N CYS A 344 16.03 -2.45 17.70
CA CYS A 344 16.36 -3.38 18.78
C CYS A 344 15.28 -4.46 18.90
N ASN A 345 15.71 -5.71 18.74
CA ASN A 345 14.84 -6.87 18.91
C ASN A 345 14.75 -7.33 20.38
N LYS A 346 15.39 -6.63 21.32
CA LYS A 346 15.28 -6.94 22.76
C LYS A 346 13.87 -6.56 23.25
N LYS A 347 13.15 -7.54 23.83
CA LYS A 347 11.85 -7.28 24.48
C LYS A 347 12.02 -6.22 25.59
N LYS A 348 11.19 -5.17 25.56
CA LYS A 348 11.22 -4.04 26.51
C LYS A 348 12.56 -3.30 26.56
N CYS A 349 13.23 -3.14 25.41
CA CYS A 349 14.40 -2.28 25.33
C CYS A 349 14.00 -0.81 25.61
N ASN A 350 14.67 -0.19 26.59
CA ASN A 350 14.48 1.23 26.93
C ASN A 350 15.68 2.09 26.44
N HIS A 351 16.49 1.57 25.52
CA HIS A 351 17.67 2.29 25.05
C HIS A 351 17.25 3.45 24.13
N PRO A 352 17.79 4.67 24.30
CA PRO A 352 17.38 5.87 23.55
C PRO A 352 17.57 5.81 22.03
N GLU A 353 18.22 4.80 21.49
CA GLU A 353 18.43 4.65 20.04
C GLU A 353 17.51 3.57 19.41
N HIS A 354 16.62 2.93 20.19
CA HIS A 354 16.40 1.50 19.97
C HIS A 354 15.02 0.93 20.36
N PRO A 355 14.03 1.72 20.75
CA PRO A 355 12.75 1.52 20.06
C PRO A 355 12.31 2.79 19.32
N TYR A 356 11.48 2.64 18.28
CA TYR A 356 11.12 3.73 17.33
C TYR A 356 10.55 4.98 18.02
N GLU A 357 10.12 4.86 19.27
CA GLU A 357 9.78 5.93 20.21
C GLU A 357 10.86 7.02 20.29
N TYR A 358 12.14 6.63 20.29
CA TYR A 358 13.25 7.54 20.48
C TYR A 358 13.94 7.99 19.18
N VAL A 359 13.55 7.40 18.04
CA VAL A 359 14.05 7.81 16.74
C VAL A 359 13.70 9.28 16.52
N ASN A 360 14.71 10.13 16.32
CA ASN A 360 14.53 11.52 15.98
C ASN A 360 14.61 11.70 14.45
N PRO A 361 13.51 12.09 13.77
CA PRO A 361 13.55 12.34 12.33
C PRO A 361 14.59 13.36 11.91
N GLU A 362 14.90 14.37 12.73
CA GLU A 362 15.91 15.38 12.39
C GLU A 362 17.32 14.80 12.22
N GLU A 363 17.59 13.60 12.75
CA GLU A 363 18.87 12.89 12.56
C GLU A 363 18.99 12.20 11.19
N VAL A 364 17.96 12.22 10.35
CA VAL A 364 18.06 11.66 8.99
C VAL A 364 19.08 12.46 8.19
N SER A 365 20.07 11.74 7.64
CA SER A 365 21.09 12.27 6.73
C SER A 365 21.38 11.26 5.62
N PHE A 366 22.00 11.70 4.51
CA PHE A 366 22.36 10.80 3.42
C PHE A 366 23.35 9.71 3.83
N ASP A 367 24.24 9.99 4.77
CA ASP A 367 25.21 9.01 5.28
C ASP A 367 24.56 7.89 6.11
N ARG A 368 23.36 8.13 6.65
CA ARG A 368 22.60 7.14 7.42
C ARG A 368 21.68 6.28 6.57
N ILE A 369 21.09 6.86 5.52
CA ILE A 369 20.14 6.16 4.65
C ILE A 369 20.87 5.01 3.97
N MET A 370 20.22 3.85 3.85
CA MET A 370 20.82 2.73 3.14
C MET A 370 21.22 3.15 1.71
N PRO A 371 22.43 2.80 1.23
CA PRO A 371 22.92 3.28 -0.07
C PRO A 371 21.97 2.96 -1.23
N ASP A 372 21.45 1.74 -1.27
CA ASP A 372 20.57 1.29 -2.35
C ASP A 372 19.16 1.90 -2.28
N ARG A 373 18.65 2.15 -1.06
CA ARG A 373 17.45 2.95 -0.82
C ARG A 373 17.62 4.35 -1.40
N ARG A 374 18.76 4.98 -1.09
CA ARG A 374 19.07 6.34 -1.54
C ARG A 374 19.17 6.40 -3.06
N GLU A 375 19.86 5.44 -3.68
CA GLU A 375 19.99 5.34 -5.13
C GLU A 375 18.62 5.18 -5.82
N LEU A 376 17.76 4.29 -5.31
CA LEU A 376 16.43 4.07 -5.86
C LEU A 376 15.55 5.33 -5.78
N ASP A 377 15.53 5.99 -4.62
CA ASP A 377 14.69 7.16 -4.39
C ASP A 377 15.21 8.42 -5.10
N LYS A 378 16.54 8.53 -5.26
CA LYS A 378 17.17 9.66 -5.98
C LYS A 378 16.61 9.80 -7.39
N ILE A 379 16.40 8.70 -8.10
CA ILE A 379 15.87 8.72 -9.48
C ILE A 379 14.46 9.34 -9.50
N VAL A 380 13.61 9.01 -8.52
CA VAL A 380 12.26 9.59 -8.40
C VAL A 380 12.33 11.08 -8.06
N PHE A 381 13.24 11.47 -7.18
CA PHE A 381 13.42 12.86 -6.77
C PHE A 381 13.98 13.77 -7.86
N GLU A 382 14.87 13.25 -8.70
CA GLU A 382 15.40 13.96 -9.86
C GLU A 382 14.30 14.28 -10.88
N VAL A 383 13.41 13.33 -11.15
CA VAL A 383 12.22 13.57 -12.00
C VAL A 383 11.33 14.68 -11.42
N LEU A 384 11.21 14.74 -10.09
CA LEU A 384 10.43 15.79 -9.41
C LEU A 384 11.19 17.11 -9.22
N GLY A 385 12.48 17.18 -9.51
CA GLY A 385 13.30 18.38 -9.31
C GLY A 385 13.40 18.81 -7.84
N LEU A 386 13.45 17.86 -6.91
CA LEU A 386 13.63 18.14 -5.48
C LEU A 386 15.09 18.45 -5.16
N THR A 387 15.35 19.51 -4.39
CA THR A 387 16.69 19.80 -3.85
C THR A 387 17.10 18.76 -2.82
N GLU A 388 18.39 18.66 -2.50
CA GLU A 388 18.87 17.71 -1.49
C GLU A 388 18.18 17.89 -0.13
N GLU A 389 17.97 19.13 0.32
CA GLU A 389 17.24 19.41 1.55
C GLU A 389 15.78 18.95 1.46
N GLU A 390 15.11 19.19 0.33
CA GLU A 390 13.74 18.71 0.11
C GLU A 390 13.66 17.18 0.11
N GLN A 391 14.69 16.50 -0.39
CA GLN A 391 14.77 15.04 -0.35
C GLN A 391 14.91 14.52 1.08
N LEU A 392 15.78 15.13 1.90
CA LEU A 392 15.88 14.83 3.32
C LEU A 392 14.54 15.03 4.02
N GLU A 393 13.85 16.14 3.74
CA GLU A 393 12.52 16.41 4.28
C GLU A 393 11.49 15.33 3.94
N VAL A 394 11.56 14.70 2.76
CA VAL A 394 10.68 13.55 2.43
C VAL A 394 10.93 12.38 3.37
N TYR A 395 12.19 12.02 3.60
CA TYR A 395 12.55 10.93 4.50
C TYR A 395 12.13 11.23 5.94
N ARG A 396 12.43 12.43 6.44
CA ARG A 396 12.03 12.90 7.78
C ARG A 396 10.51 12.82 7.96
N ALA A 397 9.77 13.35 6.99
CA ALA A 397 8.32 13.31 6.95
C ALA A 397 7.75 11.89 7.06
N VAL A 398 8.29 10.95 6.27
CA VAL A 398 7.81 9.57 6.26
C VAL A 398 8.11 8.90 7.60
N LEU A 399 9.32 9.09 8.13
CA LEU A 399 9.72 8.53 9.41
C LEU A 399 8.82 9.03 10.54
N GLU A 400 8.55 10.33 10.57
CA GLU A 400 7.68 10.98 11.56
C GLU A 400 6.23 10.49 11.47
N LEU A 401 5.67 10.36 10.26
CA LEU A 401 4.32 9.83 10.05
C LEU A 401 4.19 8.40 10.56
N VAL A 402 5.15 7.54 10.23
CA VAL A 402 5.16 6.13 10.66
C VAL A 402 5.35 6.04 12.17
N LYS A 403 6.29 6.78 12.74
CA LYS A 403 6.53 6.86 14.19
C LYS A 403 5.26 7.28 14.93
N ASN A 404 4.64 8.39 14.54
CA ASN A 404 3.42 8.91 15.17
C ASN A 404 2.26 7.91 15.12
N ARG A 405 2.08 7.21 13.99
CA ARG A 405 1.06 6.16 13.87
C ARG A 405 1.31 5.03 14.87
N LEU A 406 2.55 4.53 14.94
CA LEU A 406 2.89 3.42 15.83
C LEU A 406 2.79 3.79 17.31
N LEU A 407 3.19 5.02 17.69
CA LEU A 407 3.02 5.55 19.04
C LEU A 407 1.54 5.64 19.43
N LYS A 408 0.70 6.17 18.54
CA LYS A 408 -0.75 6.28 18.76
C LYS A 408 -1.43 4.92 18.91
N ALA A 409 -0.90 3.87 18.28
CA ALA A 409 -1.41 2.51 18.43
C ALA A 409 -1.08 1.91 19.80
N LYS A 410 -0.02 2.39 20.45
CA LYS A 410 0.47 1.90 21.74
C LYS A 410 -0.19 2.60 22.94
N SER A 411 -0.74 3.80 22.72
CA SER A 411 -1.42 4.60 23.74
C SER A 411 -2.92 4.27 23.89
N LYS A 412 -3.43 3.31 23.12
CA LYS A 412 -4.78 2.73 23.23
C LYS A 412 -4.68 1.35 23.85
#